data_AF-A4S5C1-F1
#
_entry.id   AF-A4S5C1-F1
#
_cell.length_a   1.000
_cell.length_b   1.000
_cell.length_c   1.000
_cell.angle_alpha   90.00
_cell.angle_beta   90.00
_cell.angle_gamma   90.00
#
_symmetry.space_group_name_H-M   'P 1'
#
loop_
_entity.id
_entity.type
_entity.pdbx_description
1 polymer ?
#
loop_
_entity_poly.entity_id
_entity_poly.type
_entity_poly.pdbx_seq_one_letter_code
_entity_poly.pdbx_strand_id
1 'polypeptide(L)'
;MSAPRAAPLAAFARRRATRGRGKIDRVDDAGANEKRAREDDVEETREDDGWTRLTTTRDGIELWTRPAPAWANARGKVREILATCTFENVERSALWAAICDIERYDEFVPYVRRSTVLAKRGTRTWNHAEIRAPVAGDRAYTIVIDDHSRANVNAGAWRTTKEMEPRRLSPGARPMRANCGSWHLRDAASGAGVRVRYTLITDPGRGVPQWLLSQTPKTVPDTLRAFRDRALSGAGRASPSTRRPYAVARDLARRCVRESEIIVARLRAALDVVAPSLK
;
A
#
# COMPACT_ATOMS: atom_id res chain seq x y z
N MET A 1 -88.35 17.57 -29.80
CA MET A 1 -87.09 17.68 -29.02
C MET A 1 -86.83 16.34 -28.37
N SER A 2 -85.56 15.94 -28.29
CA SER A 2 -85.03 14.64 -27.85
C SER A 2 -85.04 13.52 -28.88
N ALA A 3 -83.85 13.26 -29.44
CA ALA A 3 -83.46 12.01 -30.06
C ALA A 3 -83.37 10.89 -29.00
N PRO A 4 -83.35 9.61 -29.40
CA PRO A 4 -82.04 8.94 -29.33
C PRO A 4 -81.75 7.87 -30.40
N ARG A 5 -80.46 7.84 -30.72
CA ARG A 5 -79.49 6.73 -30.88
C ARG A 5 -79.85 5.42 -31.63
N ALA A 6 -78.91 5.14 -32.53
CA ALA A 6 -78.80 4.01 -33.44
C ALA A 6 -78.52 2.65 -32.78
N ALA A 7 -78.79 1.66 -33.62
CA ALA A 7 -78.89 0.21 -33.48
C ALA A 7 -77.65 -0.57 -32.97
N PRO A 8 -77.86 -1.86 -32.58
CA PRO A 8 -76.81 -2.81 -32.23
C PRO A 8 -76.36 -3.66 -33.43
N LEU A 9 -75.17 -4.25 -33.37
CA LEU A 9 -74.84 -5.47 -34.13
C LEU A 9 -74.12 -6.48 -33.23
N ALA A 10 -74.59 -7.71 -33.34
CA ALA A 10 -74.36 -8.81 -32.43
C ALA A 10 -73.13 -9.65 -32.79
N ALA A 11 -72.65 -10.35 -31.76
CA ALA A 11 -72.11 -11.71 -31.74
C ALA A 11 -70.98 -12.11 -32.70
N PHE A 12 -69.85 -12.53 -32.09
CA PHE A 12 -69.44 -13.93 -32.23
C PHE A 12 -68.74 -14.41 -30.96
N ALA A 13 -69.33 -15.44 -30.35
CA ALA A 13 -68.74 -16.19 -29.25
C ALA A 13 -67.60 -17.10 -29.75
N ARG A 14 -66.58 -17.32 -28.92
CA ARG A 14 -65.97 -18.65 -28.68
C ARG A 14 -64.95 -18.63 -27.51
N ARG A 15 -65.33 -19.39 -26.48
CA ARG A 15 -64.51 -20.26 -25.59
C ARG A 15 -63.44 -19.60 -24.70
N ARG A 16 -63.80 -19.38 -23.43
CA ARG A 16 -62.85 -19.43 -22.29
C ARG A 16 -62.59 -20.89 -21.92
N ALA A 17 -61.32 -21.30 -21.91
CA ALA A 17 -60.85 -22.46 -21.17
C ALA A 17 -60.22 -21.95 -19.86
N THR A 18 -60.74 -22.42 -18.74
CA THR A 18 -60.20 -22.27 -17.39
C THR A 18 -58.89 -23.05 -17.26
N ARG A 19 -57.81 -22.44 -16.76
CA ARG A 19 -56.59 -23.15 -16.36
C ARG A 19 -56.22 -22.78 -14.94
N GLY A 20 -55.89 -23.82 -14.18
CA GLY A 20 -55.88 -23.88 -12.72
C GLY A 20 -54.89 -22.96 -12.01
N ARG A 21 -55.26 -22.69 -10.75
CA ARG A 21 -54.41 -22.19 -9.66
C ARG A 21 -53.06 -22.93 -9.64
N GLY A 22 -51.99 -22.21 -9.98
CA GLY A 22 -50.61 -22.59 -9.66
C GLY A 22 -50.20 -21.94 -8.35
N LYS A 23 -49.77 -22.78 -7.41
CA LYS A 23 -49.18 -22.45 -6.12
C LYS A 23 -47.92 -21.60 -6.35
N ILE A 24 -47.84 -20.42 -5.72
CA ILE A 24 -46.61 -19.63 -5.69
C ILE A 24 -45.73 -20.28 -4.62
N ASP A 25 -44.83 -21.16 -5.04
CA ASP A 25 -43.76 -21.64 -4.19
C ASP A 25 -42.76 -20.49 -4.03
N ARG A 26 -42.72 -19.96 -2.80
CA ARG A 26 -41.70 -19.03 -2.31
C ARG A 26 -40.39 -19.83 -2.29
N VAL A 27 -39.56 -19.65 -3.30
CA VAL A 27 -38.20 -20.19 -3.32
C VAL A 27 -37.32 -19.27 -2.47
N ASP A 28 -36.77 -19.84 -1.41
CA ASP A 28 -35.91 -19.16 -0.45
C ASP A 28 -34.61 -18.68 -1.12
N ASP A 29 -34.48 -17.36 -1.27
CA ASP A 29 -33.27 -16.65 -1.73
C ASP A 29 -32.15 -16.59 -0.66
N ALA A 30 -32.13 -17.53 0.29
CA ALA A 30 -31.16 -17.57 1.39
C ALA A 30 -29.81 -18.20 0.99
N GLY A 31 -29.79 -19.05 -0.06
CA GLY A 31 -28.60 -19.83 -0.44
C GLY A 31 -27.57 -19.10 -1.31
N ALA A 32 -27.95 -17.99 -1.96
CA ALA A 32 -27.06 -17.25 -2.86
C ALA A 32 -26.16 -16.23 -2.12
N ASN A 33 -26.57 -15.79 -0.93
CA ASN A 33 -25.82 -14.80 -0.15
C ASN A 33 -24.70 -15.43 0.70
N GLU A 34 -24.90 -16.67 1.19
CA GLU A 34 -23.84 -17.39 1.92
C GLU A 34 -22.69 -17.84 1.02
N LYS A 35 -22.94 -18.05 -0.28
CA LYS A 35 -21.92 -18.50 -1.22
C LYS A 35 -21.02 -17.35 -1.71
N ARG A 36 -21.53 -16.12 -1.76
CA ARG A 36 -20.74 -14.91 -2.08
C ARG A 36 -19.94 -14.35 -0.90
N ALA A 37 -20.32 -14.68 0.33
CA ALA A 37 -19.57 -14.31 1.53
C ALA A 37 -18.33 -15.21 1.77
N ARG A 38 -18.20 -16.32 1.05
CA ARG A 38 -17.09 -17.29 1.17
C ARG A 38 -15.93 -17.07 0.20
N GLU A 39 -15.96 -16.04 -0.65
CA GLU A 39 -14.89 -15.78 -1.64
C GLU A 39 -13.93 -14.64 -1.24
N ASP A 40 -14.14 -14.01 -0.08
CA ASP A 40 -13.19 -13.06 0.51
C ASP A 40 -12.31 -13.73 1.58
N ASP A 41 -12.09 -15.04 1.46
CA ASP A 41 -11.17 -15.78 2.31
C ASP A 41 -9.81 -15.07 2.32
N VAL A 42 -9.32 -14.82 3.54
CA VAL A 42 -7.88 -14.59 3.72
C VAL A 42 -7.25 -15.80 3.07
N GLU A 43 -6.33 -15.60 2.13
CA GLU A 43 -5.46 -16.68 1.67
C GLU A 43 -4.72 -17.18 2.92
N GLU A 44 -5.32 -18.19 3.54
CA GLU A 44 -4.84 -18.87 4.72
C GLU A 44 -3.52 -19.46 4.27
N THR A 45 -2.43 -19.00 4.88
CA THR A 45 -1.12 -19.46 4.44
C THR A 45 -0.99 -20.91 4.76
N ARG A 46 -1.02 -21.73 3.72
CA ARG A 46 -0.77 -23.16 3.83
C ARG A 46 0.74 -23.36 3.80
N GLU A 47 1.23 -24.32 4.58
CA GLU A 47 2.63 -24.74 4.48
C GLU A 47 2.98 -25.16 3.04
N ASP A 48 1.97 -25.64 2.30
CA ASP A 48 2.03 -26.02 0.89
C ASP A 48 2.39 -24.86 -0.08
N ASP A 49 2.21 -23.60 0.32
CA ASP A 49 2.59 -22.42 -0.49
C ASP A 49 4.09 -22.06 -0.35
N GLY A 50 4.87 -22.96 0.27
CA GLY A 50 6.30 -22.80 0.53
C GLY A 50 6.62 -21.95 1.76
N TRP A 51 5.64 -21.66 2.61
CA TRP A 51 5.82 -20.96 3.88
C TRP A 51 6.23 -21.94 4.98
N THR A 52 7.28 -21.59 5.72
CA THR A 52 7.70 -22.30 6.92
C THR A 52 7.46 -21.43 8.14
N ARG A 53 6.75 -21.94 9.15
CA ARG A 53 6.57 -21.22 10.41
C ARG A 53 7.92 -21.01 11.11
N LEU A 54 8.18 -19.79 11.55
CA LEU A 54 9.38 -19.44 12.32
C LEU A 54 9.11 -19.49 13.83
N THR A 55 8.09 -18.75 14.28
CA THR A 55 7.77 -18.61 15.69
C THR A 55 6.39 -17.97 15.85
N THR A 56 5.84 -18.07 17.05
CA THR A 56 4.71 -17.23 17.49
C THR A 56 5.16 -16.47 18.73
N THR A 57 4.92 -15.16 18.76
CA THR A 57 5.22 -14.35 19.95
C THR A 57 4.16 -14.58 21.04
N ARG A 58 4.46 -14.18 22.29
CA ARG A 58 3.51 -14.32 23.41
C ARG A 58 2.19 -13.56 23.21
N ASP A 59 2.26 -12.45 22.48
CA ASP A 59 1.13 -11.59 22.11
C ASP A 59 0.45 -12.00 20.79
N GLY A 60 0.71 -13.21 20.28
CA GLY A 60 -0.04 -13.79 19.17
C GLY A 60 0.38 -13.34 17.78
N ILE A 61 1.59 -12.79 17.61
CA ILE A 61 2.15 -12.50 16.29
C ILE A 61 2.82 -13.77 15.77
N GLU A 62 2.25 -14.36 14.73
CA GLU A 62 2.83 -15.50 14.03
C GLU A 62 3.75 -15.02 12.93
N LEU A 63 4.94 -15.61 12.86
CA LEU A 63 5.93 -15.32 11.84
C LEU A 63 6.16 -16.55 10.98
N TRP A 64 6.16 -16.33 9.67
CA TRP A 64 6.40 -17.33 8.64
C TRP A 64 7.48 -16.84 7.69
N THR A 65 8.16 -17.76 7.02
CA THR A 65 9.20 -17.40 6.06
C THR A 65 9.23 -18.30 4.85
N ARG A 66 9.65 -17.74 3.72
CA ARG A 66 9.99 -18.48 2.50
C ARG A 66 11.18 -17.81 1.78
N PRO A 67 11.83 -18.45 0.80
CA PRO A 67 12.82 -17.78 -0.04
C PRO A 67 12.21 -16.52 -0.68
N ALA A 68 12.98 -15.43 -0.72
CA ALA A 68 12.47 -14.22 -1.37
C ALA A 68 12.20 -14.48 -2.87
N PRO A 69 11.03 -14.08 -3.40
CA PRO A 69 10.69 -14.28 -4.79
C PRO A 69 11.59 -13.46 -5.72
N ALA A 70 11.78 -13.95 -6.96
CA ALA A 70 12.71 -13.36 -7.92
C ALA A 70 12.38 -11.89 -8.26
N TRP A 71 11.10 -11.52 -8.31
CA TRP A 71 10.66 -10.15 -8.61
C TRP A 71 11.14 -9.13 -7.58
N ALA A 72 11.43 -9.55 -6.35
CA ALA A 72 11.91 -8.65 -5.30
C ALA A 72 13.37 -8.22 -5.51
N ASN A 73 14.09 -8.84 -6.45
CA ASN A 73 15.50 -8.55 -6.74
C ASN A 73 16.40 -8.61 -5.48
N ALA A 74 16.06 -9.47 -4.52
CA ALA A 74 16.84 -9.69 -3.31
C ALA A 74 17.97 -10.72 -3.53
N ARG A 75 18.98 -10.75 -2.67
CA ARG A 75 20.07 -11.75 -2.74
C ARG A 75 19.54 -13.12 -2.34
N GLY A 76 20.13 -14.22 -2.84
CA GLY A 76 19.57 -15.56 -2.65
C GLY A 76 19.43 -16.07 -1.21
N LYS A 77 20.07 -15.42 -0.24
CA LYS A 77 19.96 -15.73 1.20
C LYS A 77 18.95 -14.84 1.94
N VAL A 78 18.34 -13.89 1.25
CA VAL A 78 17.25 -13.07 1.78
C VAL A 78 15.97 -13.88 1.74
N ARG A 79 15.18 -13.73 2.79
CA ARG A 79 13.90 -14.41 2.95
C ARG A 79 12.78 -13.39 2.91
N GLU A 80 11.62 -13.84 2.43
CA GLU A 80 10.38 -13.14 2.65
C GLU A 80 9.84 -13.54 4.02
N ILE A 81 9.42 -12.54 4.79
CA ILE A 81 8.78 -12.72 6.09
C ILE A 81 7.31 -12.38 5.91
N LEU A 82 6.46 -13.24 6.46
CA LEU A 82 5.06 -12.98 6.66
C LEU A 82 4.79 -12.92 8.15
N ALA A 83 4.06 -11.90 8.58
CA ALA A 83 3.48 -11.82 9.90
C ALA A 83 1.96 -11.77 9.83
N THR A 84 1.32 -12.58 10.67
CA THR A 84 -0.13 -12.61 10.86
C THR A 84 -0.46 -12.41 12.33
N CYS A 85 -1.45 -11.57 12.64
CA CYS A 85 -1.95 -11.38 13.99
C CYS A 85 -3.35 -10.76 13.98
N THR A 86 -4.01 -10.78 15.14
CA THR A 86 -5.20 -9.97 15.41
C THR A 86 -4.86 -8.99 16.52
N PHE A 87 -5.05 -7.70 16.27
CA PHE A 87 -5.00 -6.69 17.31
C PHE A 87 -6.40 -6.41 17.82
N GLU A 88 -6.71 -6.97 18.98
CA GLU A 88 -7.95 -6.68 19.71
C GLU A 88 -7.99 -5.22 20.14
N ASN A 89 -9.20 -4.64 20.16
CA ASN A 89 -9.45 -3.24 20.56
C ASN A 89 -8.71 -2.18 19.71
N VAL A 90 -8.30 -2.53 18.50
CA VAL A 90 -7.74 -1.58 17.52
C VAL A 90 -8.68 -1.50 16.33
N GLU A 91 -9.22 -0.30 16.07
CA GLU A 91 -10.02 -0.06 14.87
C GLU A 91 -9.13 -0.16 13.62
N ARG A 92 -9.61 -0.87 12.58
CA ARG A 92 -8.91 -0.99 11.30
C ARG A 92 -8.56 0.37 10.69
N SER A 93 -9.46 1.35 10.75
CA SER A 93 -9.25 2.71 10.26
C SER A 93 -8.10 3.42 10.98
N ALA A 94 -7.95 3.21 12.29
CA ALA A 94 -6.87 3.78 13.10
C ALA A 94 -5.51 3.20 12.71
N LEU A 95 -5.45 1.87 12.57
CA LEU A 95 -4.23 1.19 12.16
C LEU A 95 -3.83 1.58 10.74
N TRP A 96 -4.80 1.66 9.83
CA TRP A 96 -4.53 2.13 8.47
C TRP A 96 -4.05 3.58 8.43
N ALA A 97 -4.64 4.46 9.24
CA ALA A 97 -4.16 5.83 9.37
C ALA A 97 -2.71 5.90 9.86
N ALA A 98 -2.33 5.07 10.85
CA ALA A 98 -0.95 4.96 11.31
C ALA A 98 0.01 4.45 10.21
N ILE A 99 -0.41 3.47 9.40
CA ILE A 99 0.36 2.98 8.23
C ILE A 99 0.45 4.05 7.13
N CYS A 100 -0.56 4.90 6.98
CA CYS A 100 -0.54 5.97 5.97
C CYS A 100 0.23 7.23 6.44
N ASP A 101 0.60 7.32 7.72
CA ASP A 101 1.35 8.42 8.33
C ASP A 101 2.87 8.35 8.01
N ILE A 102 3.17 8.11 6.73
CA ILE A 102 4.51 7.78 6.21
C ILE A 102 5.54 8.86 6.55
N GLU A 103 5.15 10.13 6.53
CA GLU A 103 6.06 11.26 6.80
C GLU A 103 6.49 11.36 8.26
N ARG A 104 5.83 10.64 9.17
CA ARG A 104 6.12 10.63 10.61
C ARG A 104 6.66 9.30 11.11
N TYR A 105 7.10 8.44 10.20
CA TYR A 105 7.66 7.13 10.59
C TYR A 105 8.89 7.25 11.49
N ASP A 106 9.66 8.35 11.40
CA ASP A 106 10.78 8.62 12.30
C ASP A 106 10.37 8.87 13.76
N GLU A 107 9.09 9.18 14.02
CA GLU A 107 8.58 9.38 15.38
C GLU A 107 8.33 8.06 16.13
N PHE A 108 8.01 6.97 15.42
CA PHE A 108 7.49 5.76 16.05
C PHE A 108 7.93 4.43 15.43
N VAL A 109 8.30 4.40 14.14
CA VAL A 109 8.73 3.15 13.50
C VAL A 109 10.18 2.85 13.89
N PRO A 110 10.47 1.65 14.44
CA PRO A 110 11.82 1.30 14.83
C PRO A 110 12.84 1.49 13.71
N TYR A 111 14.02 2.01 14.05
CA TYR A 111 15.17 2.20 13.17
C TYR A 111 15.01 3.25 12.05
N VAL A 112 13.82 3.81 11.84
CA VAL A 112 13.62 4.89 10.85
C VAL A 112 14.20 6.18 11.42
N ARG A 113 15.14 6.77 10.68
CA ARG A 113 15.78 8.05 11.03
C ARG A 113 15.07 9.22 10.35
N ARG A 114 14.58 9.00 9.14
CA ARG A 114 13.86 9.98 8.33
C ARG A 114 12.98 9.24 7.34
N SER A 115 11.78 9.77 7.13
CA SER A 115 10.89 9.34 6.07
C SER A 115 10.34 10.57 5.35
N THR A 116 10.25 10.53 4.04
CA THR A 116 9.89 11.70 3.23
C THR A 116 9.11 11.24 2.01
N VAL A 117 7.85 11.67 1.94
CA VAL A 117 7.04 11.48 0.73
C VAL A 117 7.58 12.38 -0.38
N LEU A 118 8.05 11.76 -1.46
CA LEU A 118 8.62 12.44 -2.61
C LEU A 118 7.52 12.91 -3.58
N ALA A 119 6.48 12.10 -3.74
CA ALA A 119 5.34 12.38 -4.61
C ALA A 119 4.13 11.52 -4.23
N LYS A 120 2.94 12.03 -4.55
CA LYS A 120 1.68 11.26 -4.58
C LYS A 120 1.03 11.47 -5.94
N ARG A 121 0.61 10.39 -6.62
CA ARG A 121 -0.08 10.42 -7.92
C ARG A 121 -1.14 9.32 -7.95
N GLY A 122 -2.42 9.70 -7.92
CA GLY A 122 -3.52 8.74 -7.83
C GLY A 122 -3.35 7.83 -6.59
N THR A 123 -3.40 6.52 -6.80
CA THR A 123 -3.21 5.50 -5.75
C THR A 123 -1.74 5.21 -5.44
N ARG A 124 -0.79 5.94 -6.04
CA ARG A 124 0.65 5.73 -5.83
C ARG A 124 1.28 6.79 -4.97
N THR A 125 2.11 6.34 -4.02
CA THR A 125 2.96 7.20 -3.18
C THR A 125 4.43 6.79 -3.31
N TRP A 126 5.30 7.73 -3.65
CA TRP A 126 6.75 7.52 -3.64
C TRP A 126 7.30 8.04 -2.31
N ASN A 127 8.01 7.19 -1.59
CA ASN A 127 8.61 7.51 -0.30
C ASN A 127 10.11 7.23 -0.33
N HIS A 128 10.89 8.15 0.22
CA HIS A 128 12.29 7.93 0.54
C HIS A 128 12.46 7.84 2.05
N ALA A 129 13.17 6.82 2.54
CA ALA A 129 13.47 6.70 3.95
C ALA A 129 14.93 6.35 4.18
N GLU A 130 15.46 6.87 5.28
CA GLU A 130 16.77 6.54 5.84
C GLU A 130 16.56 5.76 7.14
N ILE A 131 17.26 4.64 7.27
CA ILE A 131 17.20 3.76 8.43
C ILE A 131 18.59 3.58 9.03
N ARG A 132 18.63 3.44 10.35
CA ARG A 132 19.85 3.07 11.08
C ARG A 132 20.00 1.56 11.06
N ALA A 133 21.07 1.05 10.47
CA ALA A 133 21.40 -0.38 10.56
C ALA A 133 22.60 -0.56 11.51
N PRO A 134 22.41 -1.11 12.72
CA PRO A 134 23.50 -1.43 13.62
C PRO A 134 24.56 -2.28 12.89
N VAL A 135 25.84 -1.95 13.06
CA VAL A 135 27.00 -2.70 12.54
C VAL A 135 27.18 -2.64 11.00
N ALA A 136 26.16 -2.28 10.23
CA ALA A 136 26.21 -2.21 8.77
C ALA A 136 26.32 -0.78 8.20
N GLY A 137 26.18 0.24 9.05
CA GLY A 137 26.06 1.64 8.65
C GLY A 137 24.67 1.98 8.12
N ASP A 138 24.32 3.26 8.07
CA ASP A 138 22.99 3.72 7.68
C ASP A 138 22.60 3.23 6.28
N ARG A 139 21.30 3.01 6.08
CA ARG A 139 20.73 2.56 4.80
C ARG A 139 19.64 3.51 4.35
N ALA A 140 19.49 3.65 3.04
CA ALA A 140 18.43 4.43 2.46
C ALA A 140 17.72 3.61 1.38
N TYR A 141 16.42 3.85 1.21
CA TYR A 141 15.65 3.23 0.15
C TYR A 141 14.62 4.21 -0.40
N THR A 142 14.28 4.02 -1.67
CA THR A 142 13.12 4.65 -2.30
C THR A 142 12.14 3.56 -2.70
N ILE A 143 10.89 3.70 -2.26
CA ILE A 143 9.81 2.76 -2.56
C ILE A 143 8.67 3.48 -3.26
N VAL A 144 7.98 2.75 -4.12
CA VAL A 144 6.63 3.11 -4.57
C VAL A 144 5.64 2.23 -3.84
N ILE A 145 4.58 2.85 -3.32
CA ILE A 145 3.49 2.22 -2.60
C ILE A 145 2.25 2.34 -3.48
N ASP A 146 1.63 1.23 -3.80
CA ASP A 146 0.35 1.14 -4.50
C ASP A 146 -0.76 0.86 -3.47
N ASP A 147 -1.77 1.74 -3.39
CA ASP A 147 -2.98 1.54 -2.58
C ASP A 147 -3.98 0.63 -3.32
N HIS A 148 -4.39 -0.44 -2.65
CA HIS A 148 -5.33 -1.45 -3.14
C HIS A 148 -6.56 -1.56 -2.23
N SER A 149 -6.79 -0.58 -1.37
CA SER A 149 -7.90 -0.58 -0.41
C SER A 149 -9.27 -0.63 -1.10
N ARG A 150 -10.19 -1.36 -0.46
CA ARG A 150 -11.61 -1.52 -0.82
C ARG A 150 -12.47 -1.32 0.45
N ALA A 151 -13.79 -1.32 0.31
CA ALA A 151 -14.70 -1.00 1.43
C ALA A 151 -14.38 -1.77 2.75
N ASN A 152 -14.13 -3.08 2.64
CA ASN A 152 -13.93 -3.96 3.80
C ASN A 152 -12.47 -4.39 4.00
N VAL A 153 -11.54 -3.82 3.23
CA VAL A 153 -10.13 -4.21 3.25
C VAL A 153 -9.26 -2.98 3.06
N ASN A 154 -8.34 -2.71 3.98
CA ASN A 154 -7.27 -1.78 3.71
C ASN A 154 -6.04 -2.54 3.24
N ALA A 155 -5.51 -2.18 2.08
CA ALA A 155 -4.41 -2.91 1.47
C ALA A 155 -3.44 -1.98 0.77
N GLY A 156 -2.16 -2.25 0.91
CA GLY A 156 -1.12 -1.52 0.20
C GLY A 156 0.09 -2.40 -0.02
N ALA A 157 0.64 -2.37 -1.23
CA ALA A 157 1.86 -3.08 -1.56
C ALA A 157 2.96 -2.06 -1.89
N TRP A 158 4.20 -2.38 -1.55
CA TRP A 158 5.33 -1.54 -1.92
C TRP A 158 6.48 -2.36 -2.49
N ARG A 159 7.27 -1.69 -3.32
CA ARG A 159 8.48 -2.23 -3.89
C ARG A 159 9.54 -1.14 -4.00
N THR A 160 10.80 -1.56 -3.96
CA THR A 160 11.92 -0.66 -4.24
C THR A 160 11.82 -0.14 -5.67
N THR A 161 12.14 1.13 -5.85
CA THR A 161 12.14 1.79 -7.15
C THR A 161 13.31 2.77 -7.27
N LYS A 162 13.76 2.98 -8.50
CA LYS A 162 14.68 4.07 -8.85
C LYS A 162 13.94 5.34 -9.27
N GLU A 163 12.63 5.24 -9.46
CA GLU A 163 11.80 6.41 -9.74
C GLU A 163 11.87 7.39 -8.56
N MET A 164 12.18 8.65 -8.87
CA MET A 164 12.29 9.73 -7.88
C MET A 164 13.42 9.53 -6.85
N GLU A 165 14.28 8.52 -7.00
CA GLU A 165 15.39 8.28 -6.06
C GLU A 165 16.29 9.53 -5.97
N PRO A 166 16.61 10.02 -4.75
CA PRO A 166 17.49 11.17 -4.60
C PRO A 166 18.84 10.94 -5.27
N ARG A 167 19.31 11.94 -6.03
CA ARG A 167 20.60 11.88 -6.74
C ARG A 167 21.80 11.67 -5.79
N ARG A 168 21.65 12.10 -4.53
CA ARG A 168 22.66 11.97 -3.48
C ARG A 168 21.97 11.50 -2.21
N LEU A 169 22.54 10.48 -1.58
CA LEU A 169 22.14 10.05 -0.25
C LEU A 169 22.85 10.91 0.81
N SER A 170 22.30 10.91 2.03
CA SER A 170 22.98 11.50 3.18
C SER A 170 24.38 10.88 3.39
N PRO A 171 25.37 11.64 3.86
CA PRO A 171 26.72 11.12 4.10
C PRO A 171 26.70 9.85 4.96
N GLY A 172 27.37 8.80 4.50
CA GLY A 172 27.45 7.50 5.19
C GLY A 172 26.29 6.54 4.92
N ALA A 173 25.18 7.01 4.35
CA ALA A 173 24.06 6.14 3.96
C ALA A 173 24.37 5.38 2.66
N ARG A 174 24.00 4.09 2.61
CA ARG A 174 24.12 3.25 1.42
C ARG A 174 22.74 2.82 0.91
N PRO A 175 22.53 2.67 -0.40
CA PRO A 175 21.25 2.24 -0.93
C PRO A 175 20.98 0.77 -0.53
N MET A 176 19.75 0.50 -0.12
CA MET A 176 19.26 -0.88 -0.01
C MET A 176 19.06 -1.48 -1.39
N ARG A 177 19.24 -2.80 -1.50
CA ARG A 177 18.97 -3.52 -2.74
C ARG A 177 17.48 -3.83 -2.90
N ALA A 178 16.81 -4.18 -1.81
CA ALA A 178 15.39 -4.47 -1.80
C ALA A 178 14.74 -4.07 -0.47
N ASN A 179 13.57 -3.50 -0.57
CA ASN A 179 12.58 -3.23 0.46
C ASN A 179 11.22 -3.34 -0.23
N CYS A 180 10.56 -4.47 -0.05
CA CYS A 180 9.29 -4.80 -0.67
C CYS A 180 8.38 -5.45 0.37
N GLY A 181 7.08 -5.38 0.15
CA GLY A 181 6.13 -6.01 1.05
C GLY A 181 4.71 -5.55 0.81
N SER A 182 3.82 -5.91 1.72
CA SER A 182 2.43 -5.50 1.70
C SER A 182 1.80 -5.50 3.08
N TRP A 183 0.77 -4.67 3.22
CA TRP A 183 -0.19 -4.68 4.31
C TRP A 183 -1.54 -5.12 3.78
N HIS A 184 -2.23 -5.97 4.53
CA HIS A 184 -3.63 -6.31 4.33
C HIS A 184 -4.32 -6.32 5.69
N LEU A 185 -5.32 -5.46 5.86
CA LEU A 185 -6.09 -5.31 7.07
C LEU A 185 -7.56 -5.62 6.81
N ARG A 186 -8.15 -6.42 7.69
CA ARG A 186 -9.59 -6.70 7.73
C ARG A 186 -10.09 -6.55 9.16
N ASP A 187 -11.37 -6.26 9.32
CA ASP A 187 -11.99 -6.28 10.64
C ASP A 187 -11.92 -7.71 11.22
N ALA A 188 -11.71 -7.81 12.53
CA ALA A 188 -11.72 -9.11 13.21
C ALA A 188 -13.14 -9.71 13.18
N ALA A 189 -13.23 -11.03 13.12
CA ALA A 189 -14.53 -11.73 13.11
C ALA A 189 -15.36 -11.46 14.39
N SER A 190 -14.69 -11.15 15.49
CA SER A 190 -15.30 -10.72 16.76
C SER A 190 -15.99 -9.34 16.67
N GLY A 191 -15.74 -8.57 15.61
CA GLY A 191 -16.19 -7.18 15.45
C GLY A 191 -15.39 -6.16 16.27
N ALA A 192 -14.46 -6.59 17.12
CA ALA A 192 -13.73 -5.75 18.08
C ALA A 192 -12.21 -5.83 17.89
N GLY A 193 -11.72 -5.59 16.68
CA GLY A 193 -10.29 -5.58 16.40
C GLY A 193 -9.97 -5.59 14.91
N VAL A 194 -8.70 -5.76 14.58
CA VAL A 194 -8.20 -5.80 13.20
C VAL A 194 -7.30 -7.01 13.00
N ARG A 195 -7.59 -7.81 11.97
CA ARG A 195 -6.72 -8.86 11.45
C ARG A 195 -5.69 -8.24 10.53
N VAL A 196 -4.43 -8.56 10.78
CA VAL A 196 -3.27 -8.04 10.06
C VAL A 196 -2.58 -9.18 9.32
N ARG A 197 -2.32 -8.95 8.04
CA ARG A 197 -1.37 -9.73 7.23
C ARG A 197 -0.31 -8.76 6.69
N TYR A 198 0.93 -8.96 7.09
CA TYR A 198 2.06 -8.10 6.75
C TYR A 198 3.19 -8.92 6.12
N THR A 199 3.64 -8.55 4.93
CA THR A 199 4.81 -9.18 4.29
C THR A 199 5.96 -8.20 4.18
N LEU A 200 7.18 -8.70 4.31
CA LEU A 200 8.40 -7.91 4.25
C LEU A 200 9.56 -8.69 3.63
N ILE A 201 10.23 -8.06 2.67
CA ILE A 201 11.49 -8.48 2.08
C ILE A 201 12.46 -7.32 2.28
N THR A 202 13.57 -7.57 2.96
CA THR A 202 14.59 -6.55 3.25
C THR A 202 15.96 -7.08 2.85
N ASP A 203 16.56 -6.44 1.84
CA ASP A 203 17.94 -6.65 1.42
C ASP A 203 18.73 -5.35 1.57
N PRO A 204 19.53 -5.19 2.64
CA PRO A 204 20.32 -3.99 2.90
C PRO A 204 21.53 -3.82 1.97
N GLY A 205 21.72 -4.71 0.98
CA GLY A 205 22.75 -4.56 -0.04
C GLY A 205 24.17 -4.93 0.42
N ARG A 206 25.17 -4.44 -0.32
CA ARG A 206 26.59 -4.81 -0.13
C ARG A 206 27.15 -4.28 1.20
N GLY A 207 28.19 -4.95 1.71
CA GLY A 207 28.85 -4.56 2.96
C GLY A 207 28.05 -4.92 4.23
N VAL A 208 27.10 -5.84 4.12
CA VAL A 208 26.30 -6.36 5.23
C VAL A 208 26.64 -7.83 5.41
N PRO A 209 27.15 -8.25 6.58
CA PRO A 209 27.38 -9.66 6.87
C PRO A 209 26.09 -10.47 6.72
N GLN A 210 26.19 -11.66 6.15
CA GLN A 210 25.01 -12.48 5.87
C GLN A 210 24.22 -12.83 7.14
N TRP A 211 24.90 -13.04 8.27
CA TRP A 211 24.23 -13.32 9.53
C TRP A 211 23.26 -12.19 9.95
N LEU A 212 23.48 -10.95 9.52
CA LEU A 212 22.58 -9.83 9.83
C LEU A 212 21.25 -9.93 9.05
N LEU A 213 21.22 -10.60 7.90
CA LEU A 213 19.99 -10.85 7.13
C LEU A 213 19.01 -11.76 7.88
N SER A 214 19.50 -12.55 8.84
CA SER A 214 18.67 -13.40 9.69
C SER A 214 17.98 -12.64 10.83
N GLN A 215 18.24 -11.33 11.01
CA GLN A 215 17.64 -10.54 12.08
C GLN A 215 16.28 -9.95 11.72
N THR A 216 15.92 -9.85 10.43
CA THR A 216 14.64 -9.30 9.97
C THR A 216 13.42 -9.90 10.68
N PRO A 217 13.30 -11.23 10.89
CA PRO A 217 12.18 -11.79 11.63
C PRO A 217 12.06 -11.23 13.06
N LYS A 218 13.18 -10.89 13.71
CA LYS A 218 13.18 -10.40 15.10
C LYS A 218 12.64 -8.99 15.22
N THR A 219 12.75 -8.18 14.17
CA THR A 219 12.31 -6.77 14.19
C THR A 219 10.86 -6.60 13.76
N VAL A 220 10.29 -7.56 13.02
CA VAL A 220 8.90 -7.46 12.51
C VAL A 220 7.87 -7.31 13.63
N PRO A 221 7.91 -8.08 14.74
CA PRO A 221 6.98 -7.88 15.85
C PRO A 221 7.03 -6.48 16.44
N ASP A 222 8.21 -5.90 16.62
CA ASP A 222 8.37 -4.55 17.17
C ASP A 222 7.81 -3.49 16.23
N THR A 223 8.00 -3.66 14.92
CA THR A 223 7.36 -2.82 13.91
C THR A 223 5.83 -2.89 14.01
N LEU A 224 5.25 -4.09 14.09
CA LEU A 224 3.80 -4.26 14.20
C LEU A 224 3.25 -3.62 15.49
N ARG A 225 3.95 -3.79 16.62
CA ARG A 225 3.58 -3.17 17.91
C ARG A 225 3.64 -1.65 17.82
N ALA A 226 4.67 -1.08 17.21
CA ALA A 226 4.79 0.36 17.02
C ALA A 226 3.61 0.96 16.22
N PHE A 227 3.13 0.27 15.17
CA PHE A 227 1.94 0.69 14.44
C PHE A 227 0.66 0.58 15.28
N ARG A 228 0.52 -0.50 16.06
CA ARG A 228 -0.59 -0.64 17.03
C ARG A 228 -0.58 0.50 18.05
N ASP A 229 0.56 0.79 18.65
CA ASP A 229 0.68 1.82 19.68
C ASP A 229 0.39 3.22 19.07
N ARG A 230 0.87 3.48 17.85
CA ARG A 230 0.52 4.70 17.11
C ARG A 230 -0.98 4.79 16.84
N ALA A 231 -1.63 3.69 16.46
CA ALA A 231 -3.07 3.65 16.23
C ALA A 231 -3.88 3.94 17.51
N LEU A 232 -3.45 3.38 18.65
CA LEU A 232 -4.08 3.57 19.96
C LEU A 232 -3.83 4.97 20.53
N SER A 233 -2.70 5.60 20.21
CA SER A 233 -2.39 6.97 20.67
C SER A 233 -3.29 8.05 20.06
N GLY A 234 -4.02 7.75 18.99
CA GLY A 234 -4.82 8.73 18.24
C GLY A 234 -4.01 9.75 17.42
N ALA A 235 -2.68 9.78 17.56
CA ALA A 235 -1.81 10.72 16.86
C ALA A 235 -1.86 10.61 15.33
N GLY A 236 -2.18 9.41 14.80
CA GLY A 236 -2.40 9.18 13.37
C GLY A 236 -3.72 9.73 12.82
N ARG A 237 -4.72 10.02 13.66
CA ARG A 237 -6.00 10.62 13.24
C ARG A 237 -5.98 12.15 13.21
N ALA A 238 -5.01 12.77 13.89
CA ALA A 238 -5.02 14.19 14.24
C ALA A 238 -4.35 15.13 13.22
N SER A 239 -4.13 14.74 11.96
CA SER A 239 -3.54 15.66 10.98
C SER A 239 -4.39 15.82 9.72
N PRO A 240 -5.12 16.95 9.58
CA PRO A 240 -5.15 17.63 8.30
C PRO A 240 -3.69 17.97 7.97
N SER A 241 -3.24 17.74 6.74
CA SER A 241 -1.90 18.10 6.31
C SER A 241 -1.72 19.62 6.35
N THR A 242 -1.22 20.17 7.46
CA THR A 242 -0.84 21.59 7.56
C THR A 242 0.67 21.82 7.40
N ARG A 243 1.44 20.80 7.00
CA ARG A 243 2.76 21.05 6.40
C ARG A 243 2.57 21.13 4.89
N ARG A 244 2.72 22.35 4.35
CA ARG A 244 2.76 22.61 2.91
C ARG A 244 3.69 21.58 2.24
N PRO A 245 3.19 20.70 1.35
CA PRO A 245 4.08 20.13 0.35
C PRO A 245 4.52 21.29 -0.57
N TYR A 246 5.71 21.21 -1.18
CA TYR A 246 6.23 22.16 -2.19
C TYR A 246 7.13 23.35 -1.76
N ALA A 247 7.97 23.22 -0.74
CA ALA A 247 9.11 24.16 -0.59
C ALA A 247 10.37 23.68 -1.33
N VAL A 248 10.76 22.40 -1.19
CA VAL A 248 12.06 21.92 -1.68
C VAL A 248 12.09 21.66 -3.20
N ALA A 249 11.00 21.13 -3.77
CA ALA A 249 10.92 20.87 -5.22
C ALA A 249 10.88 22.16 -6.06
N ARG A 250 10.29 23.24 -5.52
CA ARG A 250 10.17 24.51 -6.22
C ARG A 250 11.50 25.28 -6.24
N ASP A 251 12.33 25.11 -5.22
CA ASP A 251 13.65 25.76 -5.16
C ASP A 251 14.69 25.06 -6.05
N LEU A 252 14.63 23.74 -6.16
CA LEU A 252 15.43 22.96 -7.12
C LEU A 252 15.02 23.21 -8.57
N ALA A 253 13.72 23.30 -8.87
CA ALA A 253 13.24 23.64 -10.20
C ALA A 253 13.66 25.07 -10.62
N ARG A 254 13.57 26.05 -9.70
CA ARG A 254 14.06 27.42 -9.95
C ARG A 254 15.58 27.51 -10.06
N ARG A 255 16.34 26.66 -9.37
CA ARG A 255 17.80 26.56 -9.55
C ARG A 255 18.15 25.95 -10.91
N CYS A 256 17.49 24.86 -11.32
CA CYS A 256 17.71 24.26 -12.64
C CYS A 256 17.40 25.24 -13.79
N VAL A 257 16.29 25.99 -13.72
CA VAL A 257 15.94 26.97 -14.76
C VAL A 257 16.98 28.09 -14.84
N ARG A 258 17.43 28.61 -13.69
CA ARG A 258 18.50 29.64 -13.65
C ARG A 258 19.85 29.13 -14.15
N GLU A 259 20.22 27.89 -13.83
CA GLU A 259 21.45 27.28 -14.35
C GLU A 259 21.39 27.06 -15.87
N SER A 260 20.24 26.65 -16.41
CA SER A 260 20.06 26.53 -17.86
C SER A 260 20.09 27.88 -18.59
N GLU A 261 19.52 28.94 -18.01
CA GLU A 261 19.58 30.29 -18.59
C GLU A 261 21.01 30.84 -18.59
N ILE A 262 21.79 30.60 -17.52
CA ILE A 262 23.20 31.01 -17.45
C ILE A 262 24.05 30.25 -18.49
N ILE A 263 23.80 28.96 -18.69
CA ILE A 263 24.51 28.15 -19.70
C ILE A 263 24.20 28.64 -21.11
N VAL A 264 22.92 28.91 -21.42
CA VAL A 264 22.49 29.44 -22.73
C VAL A 264 23.05 30.85 -22.98
N ALA A 265 23.09 31.71 -21.95
CA ALA A 265 23.68 33.05 -22.07
C ALA A 265 25.20 32.98 -22.32
N ARG A 266 25.92 32.08 -21.66
CA ARG A 266 27.36 31.86 -21.88
C ARG A 266 27.66 31.28 -23.26
N LEU A 267 26.82 30.36 -23.75
CA LEU A 267 26.95 29.82 -25.11
C LEU A 267 26.70 30.88 -26.19
N ARG A 268 25.72 31.77 -26.00
CA ARG A 268 25.48 32.89 -26.93
C ARG A 268 26.63 33.89 -26.93
N ALA A 269 27.13 34.28 -25.76
CA ALA A 269 28.28 35.18 -25.67
C ALA A 269 29.56 34.58 -26.30
N ALA A 270 29.77 33.27 -26.17
CA ALA A 270 30.88 32.58 -26.83
C ALA A 270 30.73 32.54 -28.36
N LEU A 271 29.51 32.40 -28.88
CA LEU A 271 29.22 32.43 -30.32
C LEU A 271 29.40 33.83 -30.92
N ASP A 272 29.03 34.88 -30.19
CA ASP A 272 29.21 36.28 -30.63
C ASP A 272 30.69 36.70 -30.68
N VAL A 273 31.55 36.09 -29.84
CA VAL A 273 33.01 36.32 -29.85
C VAL A 273 33.72 35.60 -31.00
N VAL A 274 33.14 34.51 -31.53
CA VAL A 274 33.73 33.72 -32.63
C VAL A 274 33.30 34.24 -34.01
N ALA A 275 32.20 35.01 -34.08
CA ALA A 275 31.65 35.53 -35.34
C ALA A 275 32.42 36.67 -36.07
N PRO A 276 33.39 37.43 -35.49
CA PRO A 276 34.04 38.50 -36.26
C PRO A 276 35.13 38.03 -37.23
N SER A 277 35.52 36.74 -37.25
CA SER A 277 36.64 36.25 -38.07
C SER A 277 36.24 35.49 -39.34
N LEU A 278 35.00 35.61 -39.79
CA LEU A 278 34.55 35.14 -41.11
C LEU A 278 33.86 36.28 -41.87
N LYS A 279 34.65 37.27 -42.29
CA LYS A 279 34.41 38.14 -43.43
C LYS A 279 35.71 38.39 -44.15
#